data_AF-A0A838MVN0-F1
#
_entry.id   AF-A0A838MVN0-F1
#
_cell.length_a   1.000
_cell.length_b   1.000
_cell.length_c   1.000
_cell.angle_alpha   90.00
_cell.angle_beta   90.00
_cell.angle_gamma   90.00
#
_symmetry.space_group_name_H-M   'P 1'
#
loop_
_entity.id
_entity.type
_entity.pdbx_description
1 polymer ?
#
loop_
_entity_poly.entity_id
_entity_poly.type
_entity_poly.pdbx_seq_one_letter_code
_entity_poly.pdbx_strand_id
1 'polypeptide(L)'
;MRAEILERNGYTCQLCGAGAGDSDPFNPNRKVRLHIDHIIPISQGGTNDKDNLRVLCSACNQGRANIQTPSEDARNILARIRRTPRSVQKEVYNALRRTFGA
;
A
#
# COMPACT_ATOMS: atom_id res chain seq x y z
N MET A 1 8.55 -9.64 -12.08
CA MET A 1 8.15 -9.86 -10.67
C MET A 1 8.08 -8.54 -9.86
N ARG A 2 9.16 -7.77 -9.70
CA ARG A 2 9.14 -6.54 -8.88
C ARG A 2 8.14 -5.47 -9.35
N ALA A 3 8.16 -5.14 -10.64
CA ALA A 3 7.28 -4.10 -11.22
C ALA A 3 5.79 -4.43 -11.03
N GLU A 4 5.41 -5.68 -11.29
CA GLU A 4 4.05 -6.18 -11.15
C GLU A 4 3.52 -6.09 -9.70
N ILE A 5 4.34 -6.45 -8.71
CA ILE A 5 3.96 -6.32 -7.29
C ILE A 5 3.79 -4.83 -6.92
N LEU A 6 4.67 -3.96 -7.42
CA LEU A 6 4.56 -2.52 -7.22
C LEU A 6 3.27 -1.96 -7.83
N GLU A 7 2.97 -2.33 -9.07
CA GLU A 7 1.79 -1.90 -9.81
C GLU A 7 0.49 -2.38 -9.14
N ARG A 8 0.39 -3.66 -8.80
CA ARG A 8 -0.77 -4.24 -8.07
C ARG A 8 -1.01 -3.52 -6.74
N ASN A 9 0.06 -3.12 -6.06
CA ASN A 9 -0.01 -2.39 -4.81
C ASN A 9 -0.11 -0.87 -5.01
N GLY A 10 -0.36 -0.39 -6.23
CA GLY A 10 -0.56 1.02 -6.56
C GLY A 10 0.66 1.89 -6.28
N TYR A 11 1.86 1.31 -6.24
CA TYR A 11 3.11 1.95 -5.81
C TYR A 11 3.02 2.58 -4.40
N THR A 12 2.22 2.02 -3.51
CA THR A 12 2.08 2.47 -2.10
C THR A 12 2.49 1.39 -1.12
N CYS A 13 2.97 1.83 0.05
CA CYS A 13 2.97 1.00 1.25
C CYS A 13 1.56 0.47 1.53
N GLN A 14 1.42 -0.85 1.66
CA GLN A 14 0.14 -1.51 1.98
C GLN A 14 -0.23 -1.43 3.46
N LEU A 15 0.60 -0.78 4.29
CA LEU A 15 0.27 -0.52 5.70
C LEU A 15 -0.16 0.93 5.94
N CYS A 16 0.57 1.91 5.40
CA CYS A 16 0.31 3.34 5.70
C CYS A 16 -0.08 4.19 4.49
N GLY A 17 -0.07 3.62 3.28
CA GLY A 17 -0.43 4.31 2.04
C GLY A 17 0.65 5.22 1.46
N ALA A 18 1.80 5.37 2.12
CA ALA A 18 2.89 6.22 1.63
C ALA A 18 3.46 5.72 0.29
N GLY A 19 3.66 6.63 -0.66
CA GLY A 19 4.35 6.41 -1.92
C GLY A 19 5.81 6.85 -1.91
N ALA A 20 6.52 6.49 -2.98
CA ALA A 20 7.94 6.87 -3.14
C ALA A 20 8.19 8.39 -3.23
N GLY A 21 7.17 9.21 -3.46
CA GLY A 21 7.27 10.68 -3.47
C GLY A 21 7.01 11.36 -2.12
N ASP A 22 6.51 10.61 -1.13
CA ASP A 22 6.19 11.14 0.19
C ASP A 22 7.47 11.26 1.04
N SER A 23 7.48 12.18 2.00
CA SER A 23 8.61 12.34 2.93
C SER A 23 8.69 11.16 3.90
N ASP A 24 9.91 10.69 4.17
CA ASP A 24 10.12 9.57 5.11
C ASP A 24 9.87 10.05 6.55
N PRO A 25 9.00 9.37 7.32
CA PRO A 25 8.62 9.81 8.66
C PRO A 25 9.77 9.76 9.68
N PHE A 26 10.79 8.93 9.43
CA PHE A 26 11.97 8.85 10.30
C PHE A 26 13.12 9.74 9.81
N ASN A 27 13.02 10.26 8.58
CA ASN A 27 14.01 11.18 8.04
C ASN A 27 13.35 12.14 7.04
N PRO A 28 12.91 13.32 7.50
CA PRO A 28 12.21 14.30 6.67
C PRO A 28 13.01 14.79 5.45
N ASN A 29 14.34 14.66 5.46
CA ASN A 29 15.23 15.08 4.39
C ASN A 29 15.31 14.07 3.23
N ARG A 30 14.64 12.92 3.33
CA ARG A 30 14.58 11.93 2.26
C ARG A 30 13.13 11.55 1.94
N LYS A 31 12.96 11.01 0.73
CA LYS A 31 11.71 10.39 0.32
C LYS A 31 11.63 8.94 0.78
N VAL A 32 10.40 8.47 0.98
CA VAL A 32 10.10 7.08 1.28
C VAL A 32 10.66 6.16 0.19
N ARG A 33 11.27 5.05 0.60
CA ARG A 33 11.64 3.95 -0.31
C ARG A 33 10.64 2.82 -0.19
N LEU A 34 10.28 2.20 -1.30
CA LEU A 34 9.37 1.07 -1.34
C LEU A 34 10.14 -0.25 -1.43
N HIS A 35 9.79 -1.16 -0.54
CA HIS A 35 10.36 -2.50 -0.39
C HIS A 35 9.29 -3.54 -0.71
N ILE A 36 9.72 -4.66 -1.30
CA ILE A 36 8.86 -5.84 -1.41
C ILE A 36 9.14 -6.69 -0.17
N ASP A 37 8.06 -7.13 0.46
CA ASP A 37 8.09 -7.81 1.74
C ASP A 37 7.07 -8.96 1.72
N HIS A 38 7.34 -10.01 2.49
CA HIS A 38 6.48 -11.19 2.54
C HIS A 38 5.32 -10.97 3.51
N ILE A 39 4.07 -11.23 3.11
CA ILE A 39 2.89 -11.14 3.99
C ILE A 39 3.08 -12.09 5.17
N ILE A 40 3.30 -13.37 4.87
CA ILE A 40 3.75 -14.40 5.80
C ILE A 40 5.27 -14.49 5.70
N PRO A 41 6.04 -14.22 6.78
CA PRO A 41 7.50 -14.35 6.76
C PRO A 41 7.95 -15.75 6.33
N ILE A 42 9.08 -15.84 5.63
CA ILE A 42 9.71 -17.11 5.26
C ILE A 42 9.95 -18.00 6.49
N SER A 43 10.36 -17.41 7.62
CA SER A 43 10.57 -18.11 8.89
C SER A 43 9.30 -18.71 9.50
N GLN A 44 8.11 -18.30 9.04
CA GLN A 44 6.80 -18.80 9.46
C GLN A 44 6.14 -19.63 8.35
N GLY A 45 6.90 -20.10 7.36
CA GLY A 45 6.39 -20.94 6.28
C GLY A 45 5.80 -20.17 5.09
N GLY A 46 6.05 -18.86 4.98
CA GLY A 46 5.67 -18.10 3.80
C GLY A 46 6.45 -18.51 2.55
N THR A 47 5.87 -18.25 1.38
CA THR A 47 6.47 -18.54 0.07
C THR A 47 6.95 -17.28 -0.64
N ASN A 48 7.73 -17.43 -1.72
CA ASN A 48 8.09 -16.33 -2.62
C ASN A 48 7.04 -16.08 -3.71
N ASP A 49 5.87 -16.72 -3.61
CA ASP A 49 4.80 -16.55 -4.59
C ASP A 49 4.28 -15.12 -4.53
N LYS A 50 3.87 -14.60 -5.69
CA LYS A 50 3.42 -13.21 -5.83
C LYS A 50 2.30 -12.85 -4.86
N ASP A 51 1.45 -13.82 -4.53
CA ASP A 51 0.32 -13.64 -3.61
C ASP A 51 0.76 -13.48 -2.16
N ASN A 52 1.94 -14.01 -1.79
CA ASN A 52 2.54 -13.78 -0.48
C ASN A 52 3.46 -12.55 -0.44
N LEU A 53 3.58 -11.77 -1.51
CA LEU A 53 4.41 -10.57 -1.53
C LEU A 53 3.54 -9.31 -1.43
N ARG A 54 4.05 -8.25 -0.81
CA ARG A 54 3.41 -6.92 -0.73
C ARG A 54 4.45 -5.82 -0.78
N VAL A 55 3.99 -4.58 -0.98
CA VAL A 55 4.85 -3.39 -0.93
C VAL A 55 4.73 -2.68 0.42
N LEU A 56 5.86 -2.39 1.07
CA LEU A 56 5.94 -1.54 2.28
C LEU A 56 6.87 -0.34 2.06
N CYS A 57 6.66 0.74 2.80
CA CYS A 57 7.65 1.82 2.90
C CYS A 57 8.81 1.42 3.82
N SER A 58 9.95 2.09 3.67
CA SER A 58 11.14 1.95 4.54
C SER A 58 10.77 1.96 6.02
N ALA A 59 9.92 2.90 6.43
CA ALA A 59 9.48 3.05 7.81
C ALA A 59 8.67 1.85 8.34
N CYS A 60 7.62 1.45 7.62
CA CYS A 60 6.81 0.31 8.01
C CYS A 60 7.57 -1.02 7.91
N ASN A 61 8.48 -1.14 6.93
CA ASN A 61 9.33 -2.32 6.78
C ASN A 61 10.30 -2.47 7.96
N GLN A 62 10.87 -1.37 8.45
CA GLN A 62 11.78 -1.38 9.60
C GLN A 62 11.04 -1.55 10.94
N GLY A 63 9.83 -1.01 11.06
CA GLY A 63 9.01 -1.10 12.27
C GLY A 63 8.32 -2.45 12.48
N ARG A 64 8.54 -3.46 11.62
CA ARG A 64 7.89 -4.77 11.71
C ARG A 64 8.59 -5.68 12.73
N ALA A 65 7.86 -6.04 13.77
CA ALA A 65 8.18 -7.14 14.69
C ALA A 65 7.39 -8.43 14.37
N ASN A 66 7.29 -8.80 13.08
CA ASN A 66 6.59 -10.01 12.56
C ASN A 66 5.05 -10.03 12.53
N ILE A 67 4.32 -9.00 12.93
CA ILE A 67 2.84 -9.02 12.88
C ILE A 67 2.32 -7.66 12.41
N GLN A 68 1.68 -7.64 11.24
CA GLN A 68 0.76 -6.56 10.83
C GLN A 68 0.04 -6.93 9.54
N THR A 69 -1.28 -7.07 9.62
CA THR A 69 -2.20 -7.21 8.48
C THR A 69 -2.18 -5.96 7.60
N PRO A 70 -2.38 -6.08 6.27
CA PRO A 70 -2.65 -4.91 5.43
C PRO A 70 -3.81 -4.10 6.03
N SER A 71 -3.64 -2.80 6.18
CA SER A 71 -4.69 -1.94 6.74
C SER A 71 -5.71 -1.65 5.63
N GLU A 72 -6.96 -2.05 5.85
CA GLU A 72 -8.11 -1.68 5.02
C GLU A 72 -8.71 -0.33 5.42
N ASP A 73 -7.97 0.48 6.18
CA ASP A 73 -8.46 1.78 6.63
C ASP A 73 -8.73 2.71 5.44
N ALA A 74 -9.68 3.63 5.62
CA ALA A 74 -10.09 4.59 4.60
C ALA A 74 -8.89 5.34 3.98
N ARG A 75 -7.84 5.63 4.77
CA ARG A 75 -6.61 6.26 4.27
C ARG A 75 -5.92 5.44 3.17
N ASN A 76 -5.81 4.13 3.35
CA ASN A 76 -5.17 3.23 2.39
C ASN A 76 -6.05 3.01 1.15
N ILE A 77 -7.36 2.88 1.35
CA ILE A 77 -8.32 2.79 0.26
C ILE A 77 -8.29 4.07 -0.58
N LEU A 78 -8.29 5.25 0.06
CA LEU A 78 -8.21 6.54 -0.63
C LEU A 78 -6.88 6.71 -1.38
N ALA A 79 -5.76 6.25 -0.80
CA ALA A 79 -4.46 6.29 -1.48
C ALA A 79 -4.46 5.46 -2.78
N ARG A 80 -5.12 4.30 -2.78
CA ARG A 80 -5.34 3.49 -3.99
C ARG A 80 -6.22 4.22 -5.01
N ILE A 81 -7.37 4.76 -4.58
CA ILE A 81 -8.30 5.48 -5.46
C ILE A 81 -7.63 6.69 -6.13
N ARG A 82 -6.89 7.51 -5.36
CA ARG A 82 -6.25 8.75 -5.86
C ARG A 82 -5.26 8.54 -7.01
N ARG A 83 -4.75 7.32 -7.20
CA ARG A 83 -3.78 6.98 -8.25
C ARG A 83 -4.42 6.40 -9.50
N THR A 84 -5.71 6.07 -9.44
CA THR A 84 -6.47 5.67 -10.62
C THR A 84 -6.77 6.90 -11.50
N PRO A 85 -7.07 6.72 -12.80
CA PRO A 85 -7.50 7.82 -13.66
C PRO A 85 -8.69 8.60 -13.07
N ARG A 86 -8.80 9.89 -13.38
CA ARG A 86 -9.91 10.73 -12.87
C ARG A 86 -11.30 10.17 -13.20
N SER A 87 -11.45 9.43 -14.31
CA SER A 87 -12.69 8.72 -14.64
C SER A 87 -13.05 7.68 -13.59
N VAL A 88 -12.10 6.83 -13.21
CA VAL A 88 -12.26 5.79 -12.18
C VAL A 88 -12.55 6.42 -10.81
N GLN A 89 -11.84 7.50 -10.45
CA GLN A 89 -12.12 8.23 -9.21
C GLN A 89 -13.57 8.75 -9.17
N LYS A 90 -14.08 9.26 -10.30
CA LYS A 90 -15.46 9.75 -10.43
C LYS A 90 -16.49 8.62 -10.35
N GLU A 91 -16.19 7.44 -10.92
CA GLU A 91 -17.02 6.24 -10.78
C GLU A 91 -17.14 5.80 -9.31
N VAL A 92 -16.01 5.74 -8.59
CA VAL A 92 -15.99 5.42 -7.16
C VAL A 92 -16.80 6.44 -6.36
N TYR A 93 -16.61 7.74 -6.61
CA TYR A 93 -17.39 8.80 -5.97
C TYR A 93 -18.90 8.63 -6.22
N ASN A 94 -19.30 8.39 -7.47
CA ASN A 94 -20.71 8.21 -7.82
C ASN A 94 -21.32 6.99 -7.16
N ALA A 95 -20.58 5.88 -7.04
CA ALA A 95 -21.02 4.68 -6.33
C ALA A 95 -21.25 4.98 -4.85
N LEU A 96 -20.26 5.59 -4.18
CA LEU A 96 -20.39 5.99 -2.76
C LEU A 96 -21.53 6.98 -2.54
N ARG A 97 -21.71 7.95 -3.47
CA ARG A 97 -22.82 8.91 -3.42
C ARG A 97 -24.18 8.24 -3.54
N ARG A 98 -24.34 7.18 -4.34
CA ARG A 98 -25.61 6.42 -4.40
C ARG A 98 -25.89 5.67 -3.10
N THR A 99 -24.84 5.19 -2.43
CA THR A 99 -24.97 4.44 -1.18
C THR A 99 -25.26 5.34 0.02
N PHE A 100 -24.62 6.52 0.08
CA PHE A 100 -24.62 7.38 1.27
C PHE A 100 -25.25 8.76 1.06
N GLY A 101 -25.53 9.15 -0.18
CA GLY A 101 -26.22 10.40 -0.50
C GLY A 101 -27.72 10.19 -0.45
N ALA A 102 -28.37 10.77 0.56
CA ALA A 102 -29.80 11.03 0.55
C ALA A 102 -30.19 11.95 -0.63
#